data_AF-A0A946ACH7-F1
#
_entry.id   AF-A0A946ACH7-F1
#
_cell.length_a   1.000
_cell.length_b   1.000
_cell.length_c   1.000
_cell.angle_alpha   90.00
_cell.angle_beta   90.00
_cell.angle_gamma   90.00
#
_symmetry.space_group_name_H-M   'P 1'
#
loop_
_entity.id
_entity.type
_entity.pdbx_description
1 polymer ?
#
loop_
_entity_poly.entity_id
_entity_poly.type
_entity_poly.pdbx_seq_one_letter_code
_entity_poly.pdbx_strand_id
1 'polypeptide(L)'
;LYGPNTNIVVTGSTIFFSECGMHYIMACIRVLLENGYKSLECRKDVHDAYNEVIDEANLQVAWGAPNVRSWYKNKAGRVTQNWPFKLLKYWTQTKTVNPADFHFH
;
A
#
# COMPACT_ATOMS: atom_id res chain seq x y z
N LEU A 1 -5.20 -4.42 -8.38
CA LEU A 1 -3.77 -4.63 -8.04
C LEU A 1 -2.95 -3.59 -8.78
N TYR A 2 -1.82 -3.15 -8.21
CA TYR A 2 -0.96 -2.08 -8.76
C TYR A 2 -1.65 -0.70 -8.90
N GLY A 3 -2.20 -0.21 -7.80
CA GLY A 3 -2.85 1.10 -7.71
C GLY A 3 -1.93 2.22 -7.18
N PRO A 4 -2.50 3.35 -6.72
CA PRO A 4 -1.77 4.40 -6.03
C PRO A 4 -0.89 3.86 -4.91
N ASN A 5 0.22 4.56 -4.62
CA ASN A 5 1.22 4.16 -3.62
C ASN A 5 1.91 2.80 -3.84
N THR A 6 1.78 2.16 -5.02
CA THR A 6 2.42 0.86 -5.28
C THR A 6 3.44 0.88 -6.43
N ASN A 7 3.60 2.01 -7.12
CA ASN A 7 4.56 2.14 -8.21
C ASN A 7 6.00 2.16 -7.69
N ILE A 8 6.85 1.28 -8.21
CA ILE A 8 8.25 1.13 -7.76
C ILE A 8 9.14 2.05 -8.60
N VAL A 9 9.98 2.85 -7.94
CA VAL A 9 10.90 3.80 -8.62
C VAL A 9 12.33 3.28 -8.66
N VAL A 10 12.81 2.74 -7.54
CA VAL A 10 14.20 2.28 -7.39
C VAL A 10 14.18 0.84 -6.91
N THR A 11 14.87 -0.03 -7.66
CA THR A 11 15.16 -1.43 -7.34
C THR A 11 13.95 -2.24 -6.85
N GLY A 12 13.32 -2.96 -7.77
CA GLY A 12 12.32 -3.97 -7.45
C GLY A 12 11.54 -4.47 -8.65
N SER A 13 10.56 -5.33 -8.38
CA SER A 13 9.72 -5.94 -9.41
C SER A 13 8.24 -5.64 -9.15
N THR A 14 7.58 -5.04 -10.13
CA THR A 14 6.12 -4.88 -10.12
C THR A 14 5.39 -6.22 -10.04
N ILE A 15 6.00 -7.29 -10.59
CA ILE A 15 5.48 -8.65 -10.47
C ILE A 15 5.49 -9.09 -9.00
N PHE A 16 6.58 -8.83 -8.26
CA PHE A 16 6.66 -9.12 -6.83
C PHE A 16 5.58 -8.39 -6.02
N PHE A 17 5.31 -7.12 -6.34
CA PHE A 17 4.21 -6.36 -5.71
C PHE A 17 2.84 -6.97 -6.01
N SER A 18 2.66 -7.45 -7.24
CA SER A 18 1.42 -8.09 -7.69
C SER A 18 1.21 -9.44 -7.00
N GLU A 19 2.26 -10.24 -6.86
CA GLU A 19 2.25 -11.51 -6.12
C GLU A 19 1.92 -11.31 -4.64
N CYS A 20 2.57 -10.34 -3.99
CA CYS A 20 2.28 -9.97 -2.60
C CYS A 20 0.81 -9.53 -2.43
N GLY A 21 0.31 -8.68 -3.34
CA GLY A 21 -1.09 -8.24 -3.32
C GLY A 21 -2.07 -9.37 -3.55
N MET A 22 -1.80 -10.27 -4.51
CA MET A 22 -2.63 -11.45 -4.77
C MET A 22 -2.66 -12.39 -3.57
N HIS A 23 -1.50 -12.66 -2.97
CA HIS A 23 -1.41 -13.47 -1.76
C HIS A 23 -2.30 -12.88 -0.65
N TYR A 24 -2.15 -11.58 -0.37
CA TYR A 24 -2.92 -10.92 0.68
C TYR A 24 -4.43 -10.96 0.42
N ILE A 25 -4.87 -10.70 -0.82
CA ILE A 25 -6.28 -10.81 -1.20
C ILE A 25 -6.82 -12.23 -0.97
N MET A 26 -6.07 -13.25 -1.40
CA MET A 26 -6.47 -14.65 -1.19
C MET A 26 -6.53 -15.00 0.31
N ALA A 27 -5.62 -14.47 1.13
CA ALA A 27 -5.65 -14.65 2.57
C ALA A 27 -6.88 -13.95 3.21
N CYS A 28 -7.24 -12.75 2.76
CA CYS A 28 -8.45 -12.06 3.20
C CYS A 28 -9.73 -12.85 2.84
N ILE A 29 -9.80 -13.38 1.62
CA ILE A 29 -10.93 -14.24 1.17
C ILE A 29 -11.02 -15.49 2.03
N ARG A 30 -9.88 -16.14 2.32
CA ARG A 30 -9.84 -17.29 3.23
C ARG A 30 -10.41 -16.95 4.60
N VAL A 31 -10.03 -15.81 5.19
CA VAL A 31 -10.56 -15.36 6.49
C VAL A 31 -12.08 -15.19 6.45
N LEU A 32 -12.65 -14.63 5.37
CA LEU A 32 -14.11 -14.54 5.21
C LEU A 32 -14.76 -15.92 5.22
N LEU A 33 -14.25 -16.84 4.40
CA LEU A 33 -14.83 -18.17 4.22
C LEU A 33 -14.72 -19.03 5.49
N GLU A 34 -13.58 -19.01 6.17
CA GLU A 34 -13.33 -19.81 7.38
C GLU A 34 -14.17 -19.33 8.57
N ASN A 35 -14.54 -18.05 8.62
CA ASN A 35 -15.29 -17.45 9.73
C ASN A 35 -16.75 -17.13 9.40
N GLY A 36 -17.21 -17.41 8.18
CA GLY A 36 -18.60 -17.18 7.75
C GLY A 36 -18.98 -15.71 7.57
N TYR A 37 -18.01 -14.81 7.38
CA TYR A 37 -18.26 -13.41 7.06
C TYR A 37 -18.60 -13.23 5.57
N LYS A 38 -19.48 -12.27 5.27
CA LYS A 38 -19.91 -11.90 3.92
C LYS A 38 -19.04 -10.80 3.30
N SER A 39 -18.44 -9.94 4.13
CA SER A 39 -17.59 -8.85 3.65
C SER A 39 -16.53 -8.45 4.68
N LEU A 40 -15.46 -7.83 4.17
CA LEU A 40 -14.43 -7.16 4.97
C LEU A 40 -14.25 -5.74 4.44
N GLU A 41 -14.27 -4.76 5.34
CA GLU A 41 -14.09 -3.35 5.00
C GLU A 41 -12.90 -2.79 5.76
N CYS A 42 -11.97 -2.15 5.06
CA CYS A 42 -10.81 -1.53 5.71
C CYS A 42 -11.27 -0.36 6.59
N ARG A 43 -10.78 -0.32 7.83
CA ARG A 43 -11.09 0.77 8.75
C ARG A 43 -10.51 2.08 8.23
N LYS A 44 -11.31 3.16 8.30
CA LYS A 44 -10.93 4.47 7.78
C LYS A 44 -9.65 5.02 8.42
N ASP A 45 -9.51 4.90 9.74
CA ASP A 45 -8.33 5.39 10.47
C ASP A 45 -7.05 4.62 10.10
N VAL A 46 -7.15 3.31 9.84
CA VAL A 46 -6.03 2.49 9.36
C VAL A 46 -5.62 2.91 7.95
N HIS A 47 -6.60 3.10 7.06
CA HIS A 47 -6.36 3.62 5.71
C HIS A 47 -5.68 5.00 5.73
N ASP A 48 -6.18 5.93 6.54
CA ASP A 48 -5.68 7.30 6.57
C ASP A 48 -4.26 7.34 7.16
N ALA A 49 -4.01 6.65 8.28
CA ALA A 49 -2.68 6.53 8.87
C ALA A 49 -1.65 5.90 7.91
N TYR A 50 -2.06 4.89 7.14
CA TYR A 50 -1.20 4.29 6.12
C TYR A 50 -0.79 5.30 5.03
N ASN A 51 -1.73 6.13 4.57
CA ASN A 51 -1.44 7.19 3.59
C ASN A 51 -0.53 8.27 4.15
N GLU A 52 -0.72 8.70 5.40
CA GLU A 52 0.15 9.68 6.07
C GLU A 52 1.60 9.17 6.12
N VAL A 53 1.81 7.92 6.53
CA VAL A 53 3.14 7.28 6.59
C VAL A 53 3.80 7.23 5.20
N ILE A 54 3.05 6.95 4.14
CA ILE A 54 3.58 6.94 2.77
C ILE A 54 3.92 8.36 2.30
N ASP A 55 3.08 9.33 2.59
CA ASP A 55 3.28 10.71 2.18
C ASP A 55 4.53 11.29 2.85
N GLU A 56 4.67 11.11 4.15
CA GLU A 56 5.85 11.53 4.91
C GLU A 56 7.13 10.89 4.37
N ALA A 57 7.10 9.58 4.10
CA ALA A 57 8.26 8.89 3.55
C ALA A 57 8.58 9.32 2.11
N ASN A 58 7.58 9.63 1.30
CA ASN A 58 7.79 10.18 -0.03
C ASN A 58 8.51 11.54 0.02
N LEU A 59 8.32 12.36 1.06
CA LEU A 59 9.06 13.62 1.23
C LEU A 59 10.57 13.41 1.49
N GLN A 60 10.98 12.23 1.97
CA GLN A 60 12.36 11.91 2.35
C GLN A 60 13.17 11.22 1.24
N VAL A 61 12.60 11.07 0.03
CA VAL A 61 13.26 10.41 -1.11
C VAL A 61 13.44 11.38 -2.27
N ALA A 62 14.36 11.05 -3.19
CA ALA A 62 14.82 11.98 -4.23
C ALA A 62 13.68 12.59 -5.07
N TRP A 63 12.65 11.82 -5.41
CA TRP A 63 11.52 12.34 -6.19
C TRP A 63 10.53 13.18 -5.38
N GLY A 64 10.55 13.13 -4.05
CA GLY A 64 9.73 13.96 -3.19
C GLY A 64 10.32 15.33 -2.90
N ALA A 65 11.62 15.53 -3.11
CA ALA A 65 12.30 16.78 -2.83
C ALA A 65 11.59 17.99 -3.47
N PRO A 66 11.40 19.13 -2.76
CA PRO A 66 10.58 20.25 -3.24
C PRO A 66 10.99 20.81 -4.61
N ASN A 67 12.29 20.82 -4.90
CA ASN A 67 12.87 21.32 -6.14
C ASN A 67 12.87 20.30 -7.30
N VAL A 68 12.46 19.05 -7.06
CA VAL A 68 12.38 18.02 -8.10
C VAL A 68 10.99 18.03 -8.74
N ARG A 69 10.95 18.29 -10.05
CA ARG A 69 9.74 18.18 -10.88
C ARG A 69 9.70 16.80 -11.51
N SER A 70 8.63 16.06 -11.24
CA SER A 70 8.41 14.72 -11.78
C SER A 70 6.92 14.51 -12.06
N TRP A 71 6.60 13.59 -12.97
CA TRP A 71 5.22 13.20 -13.25
C TRP A 71 4.54 12.46 -12.08
N TYR A 72 5.32 12.11 -11.05
CA TYR A 72 4.84 11.50 -9.81
C TYR A 72 4.04 12.46 -8.95
N LYS A 73 4.26 13.78 -9.11
CA LYS A 73 3.62 14.83 -8.30
C LYS A 73 2.34 15.32 -8.97
N ASN A 74 1.30 15.48 -8.16
CA ASN A 74 0.07 16.15 -8.60
C ASN A 74 0.24 17.69 -8.62
N LYS A 75 -0.82 18.42 -8.97
CA LYS A 75 -0.82 19.91 -8.99
C LYS A 75 -0.49 20.55 -7.64
N ALA A 76 -0.67 19.84 -6.53
CA ALA A 76 -0.33 20.27 -5.18
C ALA A 76 1.09 19.85 -4.74
N GLY A 77 1.89 19.24 -5.63
CA GLY A 77 3.24 18.80 -5.32
C GLY A 77 3.33 17.47 -4.54
N ARG A 78 2.19 16.84 -4.24
CA ARG A 78 2.12 15.56 -3.52
C ARG A 78 2.41 14.40 -4.47
N VAL A 79 3.29 13.48 -4.04
CA VAL A 79 3.57 12.23 -4.75
C VAL A 79 2.41 11.27 -4.51
N THR A 80 1.75 10.78 -5.57
CA THR A 80 0.50 9.99 -5.42
C THR A 80 0.60 8.53 -5.84
N GLN A 81 1.62 8.17 -6.63
CA GLN A 81 1.70 6.85 -7.24
C GLN A 81 2.77 5.97 -6.59
N ASN A 82 3.81 6.57 -6.01
CA ASN A 82 5.07 5.90 -5.77
C ASN A 82 5.18 5.32 -4.36
N TRP A 83 5.79 4.14 -4.30
CA TRP A 83 6.16 3.46 -3.07
C TRP A 83 7.56 3.94 -2.61
N PRO A 84 7.69 4.56 -1.42
CA PRO A 84 8.95 5.13 -0.95
C PRO A 84 9.82 4.17 -0.12
N PHE A 85 9.32 2.96 0.17
CA PHE A 85 10.00 2.02 1.07
C PHE A 85 10.68 0.85 0.34
N LYS A 86 11.48 0.07 1.06
CA LYS A 86 12.04 -1.19 0.58
C LYS A 86 10.94 -2.23 0.32
N LEU A 87 11.17 -3.16 -0.61
CA LEU A 87 10.26 -4.26 -0.93
C LEU A 87 9.90 -5.12 0.30
N LEU A 88 10.86 -5.31 1.21
CA LEU A 88 10.67 -6.07 2.45
C LEU A 88 9.55 -5.49 3.32
N LYS A 89 9.38 -4.16 3.34
CA LYS A 89 8.30 -3.52 4.11
C LYS A 89 6.94 -3.88 3.53
N TYR A 90 6.80 -3.78 2.20
CA TYR A 90 5.56 -4.15 1.52
C TYR A 90 5.21 -5.61 1.76
N TRP A 91 6.17 -6.52 1.54
CA TRP A 91 6.00 -7.95 1.84
C TRP A 91 5.59 -8.19 3.29
N THR A 92 6.22 -7.52 4.25
CA THR A 92 5.90 -7.67 5.68
C THR A 92 4.49 -7.20 6.00
N GLN A 93 4.02 -6.14 5.35
CA GLN A 93 2.66 -5.62 5.52
C GLN A 93 1.61 -6.51 4.85
N THR A 94 1.97 -7.26 3.80
CA THR A 94 1.05 -8.10 3.03
C THR A 94 1.18 -9.60 3.29
N LYS A 95 2.11 -10.04 4.16
CA LYS A 95 2.34 -11.49 4.40
C LYS A 95 1.26 -12.14 5.26
N THR A 96 0.52 -11.37 6.05
CA THR A 96 -0.48 -11.89 6.98
C THR A 96 -1.58 -10.86 7.17
N VAL A 97 -2.84 -11.29 7.13
CA VAL A 97 -4.00 -10.44 7.40
C VAL A 97 -4.01 -10.08 8.87
N ASN A 98 -4.14 -8.80 9.18
CA ASN A 98 -4.40 -8.33 10.54
C ASN A 98 -5.91 -8.07 10.69
N PRO A 99 -6.67 -8.91 11.44
CA PRO A 99 -8.10 -8.70 11.61
C PRO A 99 -8.46 -7.35 12.24
N ALA A 100 -7.57 -6.74 13.03
CA ALA A 100 -7.81 -5.44 13.66
C ALA A 100 -7.86 -4.27 12.66
N ASP A 101 -7.46 -4.49 11.40
CA ASP A 101 -7.50 -3.49 10.33
C ASP A 101 -8.88 -3.39 9.66
N PHE A 102 -9.81 -4.30 9.98
CA PHE A 102 -11.05 -4.45 9.23
C PHE A 102 -12.31 -4.43 10.11
N HIS A 103 -13.41 -4.00 9.51
CA HIS A 103 -14.76 -4.35 9.92
C HIS A 103 -15.20 -5.60 9.15
N PHE A 104 -15.72 -6.60 9.86
CA PHE A 104 -16.27 -7.82 9.28
C PHE A 104 -17.79 -7.82 9.40
N HIS A 105 -18.49 -8.23 8.34
CA HIS A 105 -19.96 -8.32 8.28
C HIS A 105 -20.40 -9.63 7.64
#